data_AF-A0A2W1AYQ3-F1
#
_entry.id   AF-A0A2W1AYQ3-F1
#
_cell.length_a   1.000
_cell.length_b   1.000
_cell.length_c   1.000
_cell.angle_alpha   90.00
_cell.angle_beta   90.00
_cell.angle_gamma   90.00
#
_symmetry.space_group_name_H-M   'P 1'
#
loop_
_entity.id
_entity.type
_entity.pdbx_description
1 polymer ?
#
loop_
_entity_poly.entity_id
_entity_poly.type
_entity_poly.pdbx_seq_one_letter_code
_entity_poly.pdbx_strand_id
1 'polypeptide(L)'
;MRIEDDHGISDLLRGTESRLCSGFGFTEGPVWIPTDKALLFSDIPGNRMHRWRPGQSEAEVYRAPSGWSNGLTLDAEGNVLACEHGGRRVSRIEYGDSRRSVALAERWDGKALNSPNDLVVHSSGAIFFTDPTYGADTGKTPSQGAEGQTPELDFQGVYRIDPDGALHCVVREGFSQPNGLALARTSPRYISVIRKTRGSGDTTLMMT
;
A
#
# COMPACT_ATOMS: atom_id res chain seq x y z
N MET A 1 -23.33 1.05 -5.97
CA MET A 1 -22.75 1.55 -4.72
C MET A 1 -23.85 2.20 -3.90
N ARG A 2 -24.08 1.75 -2.66
CA ARG A 2 -24.83 2.54 -1.69
C ARG A 2 -23.83 3.43 -0.96
N ILE A 3 -23.98 4.74 -1.08
CA ILE A 3 -23.14 5.70 -0.35
C ILE A 3 -23.86 6.02 0.96
N GLU A 4 -23.21 5.74 2.08
CA GLU A 4 -23.66 6.18 3.39
C GLU A 4 -23.13 7.61 3.64
N ASP A 5 -23.91 8.46 4.31
CA ASP A 5 -23.56 9.87 4.59
C ASP A 5 -23.10 10.65 3.36
N ASP A 6 -23.92 10.61 2.31
CA ASP A 6 -23.61 11.20 1.01
C ASP A 6 -23.67 12.75 1.06
N HIS A 7 -22.49 13.36 1.07
CA HIS A 7 -22.29 14.82 1.03
C HIS A 7 -21.89 15.31 -0.38
N GLY A 8 -22.48 14.72 -1.43
CA GLY A 8 -22.23 15.08 -2.84
C GLY A 8 -21.22 14.17 -3.54
N ILE A 9 -20.91 12.99 -2.97
CA ILE A 9 -20.05 11.99 -3.61
C ILE A 9 -20.82 11.35 -4.78
N SER A 10 -22.13 11.10 -4.63
CA SER A 10 -22.94 10.53 -5.72
C SER A 10 -22.98 11.43 -6.96
N ASP A 11 -22.93 12.75 -6.79
CA ASP A 11 -22.89 13.72 -7.90
C ASP A 11 -21.63 13.59 -8.76
N LEU A 12 -20.56 13.01 -8.22
CA LEU A 12 -19.31 12.75 -8.94
C LEU A 12 -19.37 11.44 -9.75
N LEU A 13 -20.31 10.56 -9.45
CA LEU A 13 -20.41 9.25 -10.10
C LEU A 13 -21.10 9.38 -11.46
N ARG A 14 -20.48 8.78 -12.49
CA ARG A 14 -21.07 8.63 -13.82
C ARG A 14 -21.16 7.16 -14.18
N GLY A 15 -22.37 6.70 -14.49
CA GLY A 15 -22.64 5.31 -14.83
C GLY A 15 -22.86 4.40 -13.61
N THR A 16 -22.84 3.10 -13.83
CA THR A 16 -23.04 2.08 -12.79
C THR A 16 -21.74 1.31 -12.55
N GLU A 17 -21.52 0.90 -11.31
CA GLU A 17 -20.44 -0.03 -11.01
C GLU A 17 -20.66 -1.38 -11.72
N SER A 18 -19.58 -1.97 -12.20
CA SER A 18 -19.58 -3.32 -12.76
C SER A 18 -18.35 -4.05 -12.28
N ARG A 19 -18.51 -5.32 -11.93
CA ARG A 19 -17.37 -6.18 -11.57
C ARG A 19 -16.49 -6.40 -12.79
N LEU A 20 -15.20 -6.06 -12.68
CA LEU A 20 -14.22 -6.20 -13.77
C LEU A 20 -13.71 -7.65 -13.93
N CYS A 21 -13.37 -8.28 -12.81
CA CYS A 21 -12.93 -9.68 -12.73
C CYS A 21 -13.14 -10.23 -11.29
N SER A 22 -12.90 -11.52 -11.07
CA SER A 22 -13.08 -12.20 -9.77
C SER A 22 -12.14 -13.40 -9.64
N GLY A 23 -12.13 -14.06 -8.48
CA GLY A 23 -11.34 -15.27 -8.23
C GLY A 23 -10.10 -15.07 -7.34
N PHE A 24 -10.02 -13.93 -6.65
CA PHE A 24 -8.91 -13.57 -5.76
C PHE A 24 -9.28 -13.80 -4.29
N GLY A 25 -8.27 -13.94 -3.42
CA GLY A 25 -8.48 -14.10 -1.99
C GLY A 25 -8.82 -12.79 -1.29
N PHE A 26 -7.93 -11.79 -1.40
CA PHE A 26 -8.14 -10.45 -0.85
C PHE A 26 -7.33 -9.43 -1.64
N THR A 27 -8.04 -8.59 -2.40
CA THR A 27 -7.41 -7.63 -3.32
C THR A 27 -7.14 -6.29 -2.66
N GLU A 28 -5.94 -5.74 -2.85
CA GLU A 28 -5.51 -4.44 -2.32
C GLU A 28 -4.58 -3.71 -3.29
N GLY A 29 -4.24 -2.46 -2.96
CA GLY A 29 -3.24 -1.67 -3.65
C GLY A 29 -3.46 -1.51 -5.16
N PRO A 30 -4.68 -1.16 -5.64
CA PRO A 30 -4.88 -0.91 -7.06
C PRO A 30 -4.06 0.29 -7.54
N VAL A 31 -3.29 0.11 -8.62
CA VAL A 31 -2.55 1.18 -9.30
C VAL A 31 -2.74 1.08 -10.82
N TRP A 32 -3.08 2.21 -11.45
CA TRP A 32 -3.18 2.28 -12.90
C TRP A 32 -1.80 2.50 -13.50
N ILE A 33 -1.42 1.67 -14.47
CA ILE A 33 -0.18 1.79 -15.25
C ILE A 33 -0.50 2.51 -16.56
N PRO A 34 -0.13 3.80 -16.73
CA PRO A 34 -0.53 4.57 -17.89
C PRO A 34 0.05 4.04 -19.21
N THR A 35 1.29 3.57 -19.19
CA THR A 35 2.03 3.08 -20.36
C THR A 35 1.46 1.77 -20.91
N ASP A 36 0.89 0.92 -20.05
CA ASP A 36 0.27 -0.36 -20.43
C ASP A 36 -1.27 -0.29 -20.48
N LYS A 37 -1.86 0.84 -20.08
CA LYS A 37 -3.32 1.01 -19.92
C LYS A 37 -3.94 -0.17 -19.15
N ALA A 38 -3.31 -0.49 -18.03
CA ALA A 38 -3.65 -1.66 -17.23
C ALA A 38 -3.81 -1.29 -15.75
N LEU A 39 -4.73 -1.95 -15.07
CA LEU A 39 -4.87 -1.92 -13.63
C LEU A 39 -4.01 -3.03 -13.03
N LEU A 40 -2.98 -2.67 -12.27
CA LEU A 40 -2.21 -3.60 -11.45
C LEU A 40 -2.77 -3.60 -10.03
N PHE A 41 -2.87 -4.75 -9.38
CA PHE A 41 -3.36 -4.88 -8.01
C PHE A 41 -2.79 -6.13 -7.35
N SER A 42 -2.77 -6.15 -6.03
CA SER A 42 -2.29 -7.30 -5.25
C SER A 42 -3.43 -8.25 -4.92
N ASP A 43 -3.16 -9.56 -4.94
CA ASP A 43 -3.94 -10.60 -4.24
C ASP A 43 -3.07 -11.16 -3.11
N ILE A 44 -3.31 -10.67 -1.90
CA ILE A 44 -2.42 -10.88 -0.75
C ILE A 44 -2.34 -12.37 -0.38
N PRO A 45 -3.45 -13.10 -0.12
CA PRO A 45 -3.38 -14.54 0.18
C PRO A 45 -2.85 -15.38 -0.98
N GLY A 46 -3.10 -14.94 -2.23
CA GLY A 46 -2.58 -15.61 -3.43
C GLY A 46 -1.07 -15.41 -3.65
N ASN A 47 -0.44 -14.51 -2.89
CA ASN A 47 0.95 -14.07 -3.05
C ASN A 47 1.28 -13.69 -4.50
N ARG A 48 0.37 -12.95 -5.15
CA ARG A 48 0.44 -12.58 -6.57
C ARG A 48 0.10 -11.11 -6.76
N MET A 49 0.74 -10.50 -7.75
CA MET A 49 0.23 -9.27 -8.36
C MET A 49 -0.46 -9.63 -9.67
N HIS A 50 -1.65 -9.07 -9.88
CA HIS A 50 -2.47 -9.27 -11.06
C HIS A 50 -2.57 -8.00 -11.90
N ARG A 51 -2.71 -8.17 -13.20
CA ARG A 51 -2.86 -7.10 -14.18
C ARG A 51 -4.11 -7.32 -15.01
N TRP A 52 -4.99 -6.33 -15.01
CA TRP A 52 -6.23 -6.32 -15.80
C TRP A 52 -6.20 -5.21 -16.84
N ARG A 53 -6.70 -5.46 -18.05
CA ARG A 53 -6.86 -4.43 -19.08
C ARG A 53 -8.32 -4.26 -19.50
N PRO A 54 -8.73 -3.04 -19.93
CA PRO A 54 -10.07 -2.80 -20.46
C PRO A 54 -10.47 -3.80 -21.54
N GLY A 55 -11.69 -4.33 -21.43
CA GLY A 55 -12.24 -5.31 -22.36
C GLY A 55 -11.91 -6.78 -22.03
N GLN A 56 -11.06 -7.04 -21.04
CA GLN A 56 -10.79 -8.39 -20.55
C GLN A 56 -11.76 -8.78 -19.44
N SER A 57 -12.19 -10.05 -19.41
CA SER A 57 -13.00 -10.62 -18.34
C SER A 57 -12.18 -11.16 -17.16
N GLU A 58 -10.87 -11.33 -17.37
CA GLU A 58 -9.94 -11.92 -16.41
C GLU A 58 -8.69 -11.05 -16.28
N ALA A 59 -8.01 -11.14 -15.14
CA ALA A 59 -6.71 -10.52 -14.91
C ALA A 59 -5.61 -11.57 -15.03
N GLU A 60 -4.53 -11.24 -15.74
CA GLU A 60 -3.35 -12.10 -15.83
C GLU A 60 -2.42 -11.90 -14.61
N VAL A 61 -1.58 -12.89 -14.32
CA VAL A 61 -0.56 -12.76 -13.28
C VAL A 61 0.60 -11.94 -13.82
N TYR A 62 0.94 -10.84 -13.15
CA TYR A 62 2.08 -9.97 -13.47
C TYR A 62 3.35 -10.37 -12.71
N ARG A 63 3.21 -10.74 -11.43
CA ARG A 63 4.32 -11.16 -10.57
C ARG A 63 3.88 -12.26 -9.60
N ALA A 64 4.67 -13.33 -9.53
CA ALA A 64 4.53 -14.40 -8.55
C ALA A 64 5.90 -15.05 -8.27
N PRO A 65 6.34 -15.20 -7.01
CA PRO A 65 5.71 -14.65 -5.80
C PRO A 65 5.80 -13.12 -5.76
N SER A 66 4.80 -12.48 -5.16
CA SER A 66 4.73 -11.02 -4.97
C SER A 66 5.41 -10.52 -3.69
N GLY A 67 5.68 -11.43 -2.75
CA GLY A 67 6.09 -11.08 -1.38
C GLY A 67 4.91 -10.73 -0.47
N TRP A 68 3.72 -11.28 -0.75
CA TRP A 68 2.45 -10.85 -0.14
C TRP A 68 2.29 -9.33 -0.26
N SER A 69 2.42 -8.83 -1.50
CA SER A 69 2.31 -7.39 -1.73
C SER A 69 0.93 -6.87 -1.33
N ASN A 70 0.88 -5.65 -0.82
CA ASN A 70 -0.35 -4.96 -0.44
C ASN A 70 -0.47 -3.67 -1.26
N GLY A 71 -0.27 -2.51 -0.65
CA GLY A 71 -0.29 -1.21 -1.31
C GLY A 71 0.72 -1.13 -2.45
N LEU A 72 0.27 -0.61 -3.59
CA LEU A 72 1.09 -0.35 -4.76
C LEU A 72 0.94 1.12 -5.16
N THR A 73 2.02 1.69 -5.68
CA THR A 73 2.00 2.99 -6.36
C THR A 73 3.10 3.04 -7.42
N LEU A 74 3.26 4.19 -8.08
CA LEU A 74 4.33 4.41 -9.05
C LEU A 74 5.32 5.44 -8.53
N ASP A 75 6.61 5.21 -8.81
CA ASP A 75 7.60 6.29 -8.75
C ASP A 75 7.51 7.21 -9.99
N ALA A 76 8.32 8.27 -10.01
CA ALA A 76 8.33 9.24 -11.11
C ALA A 76 8.82 8.65 -12.45
N GLU A 77 9.49 7.50 -12.43
CA GLU A 77 9.97 6.78 -13.62
C GLU A 77 8.94 5.77 -14.13
N GLY A 78 7.83 5.57 -13.40
CA GLY A 78 6.80 4.59 -13.72
C GLY A 78 7.11 3.17 -13.26
N ASN A 79 8.13 2.98 -12.41
CA ASN A 79 8.36 1.72 -11.72
C ASN A 79 7.32 1.52 -10.62
N VAL A 80 7.03 0.26 -10.30
CA VAL A 80 6.06 -0.06 -9.24
C VAL A 80 6.76 -0.04 -7.90
N LEU A 81 6.26 0.78 -6.99
CA LEU A 81 6.60 0.70 -5.57
C LEU A 81 5.57 -0.20 -4.89
N ALA A 82 6.05 -1.14 -4.06
CA ALA A 82 5.19 -2.10 -3.39
C ALA A 82 5.52 -2.19 -1.89
N CYS A 83 4.48 -2.21 -1.08
CA CYS A 83 4.53 -2.69 0.29
C CYS A 83 4.44 -4.22 0.28
N GLU A 84 5.41 -4.92 0.87
CA GLU A 84 5.46 -6.39 0.92
C GLU A 84 5.34 -6.89 2.36
N HIS A 85 4.25 -7.60 2.68
CA HIS A 85 4.02 -8.15 4.03
C HIS A 85 5.03 -9.25 4.33
N GLY A 86 5.16 -10.25 3.45
CA GLY A 86 6.08 -11.37 3.63
C GLY A 86 7.54 -10.96 3.49
N GLY A 87 7.83 -9.92 2.71
CA GLY A 87 9.17 -9.34 2.60
C GLY A 87 9.54 -8.40 3.76
N ARG A 88 8.56 -7.98 4.58
CA ARG A 88 8.70 -6.93 5.60
C ARG A 88 9.41 -5.69 5.06
N ARG A 89 9.06 -5.29 3.83
CA ARG A 89 9.78 -4.25 3.10
C ARG A 89 8.92 -3.37 2.22
N VAL A 90 9.42 -2.17 1.93
CA VAL A 90 9.04 -1.40 0.75
C VAL A 90 10.03 -1.74 -0.35
N SER A 91 9.53 -2.08 -1.54
CA SER A 91 10.36 -2.43 -2.69
C SER A 91 10.05 -1.57 -3.91
N ARG A 92 11.03 -1.40 -4.79
CA ARG A 92 10.87 -0.87 -6.15
C ARG A 92 11.03 -2.02 -7.14
N ILE A 93 10.09 -2.15 -8.06
CA ILE A 93 10.03 -3.18 -9.09
C ILE A 93 10.03 -2.51 -10.46
N GLU A 94 11.02 -2.83 -11.29
CA GLU A 94 11.08 -2.31 -12.66
C GLU A 94 9.81 -2.72 -13.43
N TYR A 95 9.11 -1.76 -14.02
CA TYR A 95 7.92 -2.07 -14.78
C TYR A 95 8.29 -2.65 -16.15
N GLY A 96 7.77 -3.84 -16.46
CA GLY A 96 8.14 -4.61 -17.66
C GLY A 96 9.14 -5.75 -17.39
N ASP A 97 9.93 -5.68 -16.31
CA ASP A 97 10.75 -6.80 -15.81
C ASP A 97 10.52 -6.97 -14.30
N SER A 98 9.41 -7.65 -13.96
CA SER A 98 8.98 -7.82 -12.56
C SER A 98 9.96 -8.62 -11.67
N ARG A 99 11.02 -9.19 -12.25
CA ARG A 99 12.11 -9.85 -11.51
C ARG A 99 13.12 -8.87 -10.95
N ARG A 100 13.23 -7.67 -11.52
CA ARG A 100 14.09 -6.61 -11.02
C ARG A 100 13.39 -5.86 -9.91
N SER A 101 13.50 -6.42 -8.72
CA SER A 101 12.98 -5.85 -7.48
C SER A 101 14.13 -5.56 -6.52
N VAL A 102 14.16 -4.34 -5.99
CA VAL A 102 15.12 -3.91 -4.97
C VAL A 102 14.39 -3.43 -3.73
N ALA A 103 14.94 -3.70 -2.55
CA ALA A 103 14.40 -3.16 -1.31
C ALA A 103 14.80 -1.68 -1.17
N LEU A 104 13.84 -0.85 -0.76
CA LEU A 104 14.07 0.54 -0.39
C LEU A 104 14.13 0.72 1.13
N ALA A 105 13.38 -0.09 1.88
CA ALA A 105 13.41 -0.12 3.33
C ALA A 105 13.00 -1.51 3.84
N GLU A 106 13.78 -2.09 4.76
CA GLU A 106 13.50 -3.41 5.38
C GLU A 106 13.64 -3.38 6.91
N ARG A 107 14.38 -2.40 7.43
CA ARG A 107 14.74 -2.30 8.85
C ARG A 107 14.67 -0.87 9.35
N TRP A 108 14.30 -0.74 10.62
CA TRP A 108 14.38 0.49 11.39
C TRP A 108 15.11 0.20 12.71
N ASP A 109 16.18 0.96 13.00
CA ASP A 109 16.96 0.82 14.24
C ASP A 109 17.41 -0.64 14.50
N GLY A 110 17.94 -1.29 13.45
CA GLY A 110 18.42 -2.68 13.48
C GLY A 110 17.32 -3.75 13.45
N LYS A 111 16.06 -3.40 13.73
CA LYS A 111 14.91 -4.30 13.74
C LYS A 111 14.21 -4.33 12.40
N ALA A 112 13.67 -5.48 11.99
CA ALA A 112 12.85 -5.54 10.77
C ALA A 112 11.55 -4.74 10.93
N LEU A 113 11.11 -4.08 9.85
CA LEU A 113 9.79 -3.44 9.78
C LEU A 113 8.68 -4.45 10.07
N ASN A 114 7.50 -4.03 10.50
CA ASN A 114 6.42 -4.95 10.85
C ASN A 114 5.87 -5.67 9.61
N SER A 115 5.15 -4.92 8.77
CA SER A 115 4.55 -5.36 7.51
C SER A 115 4.02 -4.11 6.81
N PRO A 116 4.85 -3.43 5.98
CA PRO A 116 4.42 -2.24 5.27
C PRO A 116 3.09 -2.47 4.54
N ASN A 117 2.16 -1.52 4.62
CA ASN A 117 0.77 -1.74 4.22
C ASN A 117 0.36 -0.89 3.02
N ASP A 118 0.40 0.42 3.17
CA ASP A 118 0.13 1.38 2.10
C ASP A 118 1.28 2.38 1.96
N LEU A 119 1.39 2.98 0.77
CA LEU A 119 2.41 3.96 0.45
C LEU A 119 1.95 5.00 -0.56
N VAL A 120 2.55 6.18 -0.50
CA VAL A 120 2.31 7.28 -1.43
C VAL A 120 3.60 8.04 -1.73
N VAL A 121 3.74 8.52 -2.97
CA VAL A 121 4.89 9.32 -3.39
C VAL A 121 4.54 10.80 -3.37
N HIS A 122 5.27 11.57 -2.58
CA HIS A 122 5.17 13.02 -2.54
C HIS A 122 5.85 13.65 -3.76
N SER A 123 5.40 14.86 -4.14
CA SER A 123 5.95 15.60 -5.29
C SER A 123 7.46 15.90 -5.22
N SER A 124 8.06 15.85 -4.03
CA SER A 124 9.51 15.97 -3.83
C SER A 124 10.28 14.69 -4.13
N GLY A 125 9.60 13.58 -4.42
CA GLY A 125 10.19 12.24 -4.55
C GLY A 125 10.25 11.45 -3.24
N ALA A 126 9.87 12.04 -2.10
CA ALA A 126 9.81 11.31 -0.84
C ALA A 126 8.68 10.27 -0.86
N ILE A 127 8.94 9.08 -0.32
CA ILE A 127 7.97 7.98 -0.23
C ILE A 127 7.50 7.88 1.21
N PHE A 128 6.21 8.01 1.45
CA PHE A 128 5.62 7.78 2.76
C PHE A 128 4.93 6.43 2.79
N PHE A 129 5.07 5.67 3.87
CA PHE A 129 4.41 4.38 4.02
C PHE A 129 3.99 4.10 5.46
N THR A 130 2.97 3.27 5.63
CA THR A 130 2.49 2.78 6.93
C THR A 130 3.03 1.40 7.23
N ASP A 131 3.35 1.14 8.50
CA ASP A 131 3.92 -0.13 8.96
C ASP A 131 3.11 -0.78 10.11
N PRO A 132 1.86 -1.19 9.85
CA PRO A 132 1.05 -1.96 10.78
C PRO A 132 1.57 -3.40 10.93
N THR A 133 0.89 -4.22 11.72
CA THR A 133 1.23 -5.63 11.94
C THR A 133 0.28 -6.61 11.23
N TYR A 134 -0.41 -6.20 10.15
CA TYR A 134 -1.37 -7.07 9.46
C TYR A 134 -0.72 -8.32 8.85
N GLY A 135 0.53 -8.19 8.39
CA GLY A 135 1.30 -9.28 7.80
C GLY A 135 2.05 -10.14 8.81
N ALA A 136 1.87 -9.91 10.10
CA ALA A 136 2.61 -10.57 11.18
C ALA A 136 1.70 -11.43 12.07
N ASP A 137 2.27 -12.51 12.60
CA ASP A 137 1.67 -13.41 13.57
C ASP A 137 1.65 -12.78 14.96
N THR A 138 0.60 -12.01 15.21
CA THR A 138 0.38 -11.36 16.52
C THR A 138 -0.49 -12.19 17.48
N GLY A 139 -1.11 -13.26 16.98
CA GLY A 139 -2.12 -14.04 17.71
C GLY A 139 -3.48 -13.32 17.88
N LYS A 140 -3.63 -12.09 17.39
CA LYS A 140 -4.88 -11.31 17.50
C LYS A 140 -5.81 -11.49 16.31
N THR A 141 -5.23 -11.58 15.11
CA THR A 141 -5.93 -11.81 13.84
C THR A 141 -5.08 -12.73 12.97
N PRO A 142 -5.67 -13.46 12.00
CA PRO A 142 -4.89 -14.21 11.03
C PRO A 142 -3.90 -13.30 10.30
N SER A 143 -2.65 -13.76 10.16
CA SER A 143 -1.63 -13.04 9.39
C SER A 143 -2.02 -12.98 7.91
N GLN A 144 -1.76 -11.82 7.31
CA GLN A 144 -1.88 -11.59 5.86
C GLN A 144 -0.53 -11.73 5.14
N GLY A 145 0.54 -12.07 5.86
CA GLY A 145 1.90 -12.19 5.33
C GLY A 145 2.39 -13.62 5.30
N ALA A 146 3.72 -13.78 5.33
CA ALA A 146 4.33 -15.09 5.43
C ALA A 146 4.18 -15.65 6.87
N GLU A 147 4.06 -16.97 6.97
CA GLU A 147 3.96 -17.65 8.27
C GLU A 147 5.25 -17.50 9.11
N GLY A 148 5.09 -17.44 10.42
CA GLY A 148 6.17 -17.38 11.42
C GLY A 148 6.74 -15.98 11.65
N GLN A 149 6.21 -14.94 11.02
CA GLN A 149 6.72 -13.57 11.15
C GLN A 149 6.13 -12.89 12.38
N THR A 150 6.95 -12.64 13.40
CA THR A 150 6.52 -11.89 14.59
C THR A 150 7.10 -10.47 14.58
N PRO A 151 6.37 -9.45 15.08
CA PRO A 151 6.90 -8.08 15.15
C PRO A 151 8.17 -7.97 16.00
N GLU A 152 9.18 -7.26 15.49
CA GLU A 152 10.40 -6.91 16.24
C GLU A 152 10.31 -5.49 16.86
N LEU A 153 9.54 -4.62 16.20
CA LEU A 153 9.21 -3.29 16.68
C LEU A 153 8.10 -3.38 17.73
N ASP A 154 8.15 -2.48 18.70
CA ASP A 154 7.17 -2.34 19.77
C ASP A 154 6.07 -1.31 19.45
N PHE A 155 6.06 -0.79 18.22
CA PHE A 155 5.10 0.22 17.74
C PHE A 155 4.69 -0.04 16.27
N GLN A 156 3.58 0.55 15.85
CA GLN A 156 3.16 0.66 14.45
C GLN A 156 3.27 2.10 13.99
N GLY A 157 4.12 2.36 12.98
CA GLY A 157 4.52 3.72 12.62
C GLY A 157 4.12 4.14 11.21
N VAL A 158 4.38 5.42 10.94
CA VAL A 158 4.44 5.99 9.58
C VAL A 158 5.88 6.41 9.33
N TYR A 159 6.38 6.04 8.16
CA TYR A 159 7.75 6.26 7.76
C TYR A 159 7.83 7.11 6.50
N ARG A 160 8.99 7.74 6.29
CA ARG A 160 9.36 8.48 5.10
C ARG A 160 10.71 7.99 4.60
N ILE A 161 10.80 7.70 3.31
CA ILE A 161 12.06 7.48 2.60
C ILE A 161 12.34 8.75 1.80
N ASP A 162 13.46 9.41 2.07
CA ASP A 162 13.90 10.59 1.34
C ASP A 162 14.44 10.20 -0.05
N PRO A 163 14.51 11.13 -1.02
CA PRO A 163 15.01 10.82 -2.36
C PRO A 163 16.45 10.27 -2.41
N ASP A 164 17.25 10.51 -1.36
CA ASP A 164 18.60 9.97 -1.20
C ASP A 164 18.63 8.57 -0.56
N GLY A 165 17.47 8.03 -0.18
CA GLY A 165 17.30 6.74 0.46
C GLY A 165 17.30 6.78 1.99
N ALA A 166 17.43 7.95 2.63
CA ALA A 166 17.35 8.05 4.08
C ALA A 166 15.96 7.68 4.60
N LEU A 167 15.89 6.73 5.55
CA LEU A 167 14.65 6.31 6.18
C LEU A 167 14.43 7.11 7.47
N HIS A 168 13.20 7.57 7.68
CA HIS A 168 12.78 8.32 8.86
C HIS A 168 11.47 7.75 9.41
N CYS A 169 11.39 7.53 10.72
CA CYS A 169 10.11 7.34 11.40
C CYS A 169 9.50 8.73 11.69
N VAL A 170 8.46 9.10 10.94
CA VAL A 170 7.82 10.42 11.05
C VAL A 170 6.64 10.42 12.03
N VAL A 171 6.07 9.24 12.30
CA VAL A 171 5.09 9.04 13.37
C VAL A 171 5.35 7.71 14.05
N ARG A 172 5.67 7.76 15.34
CA ARG A 172 5.90 6.58 16.17
C ARG A 172 4.67 6.18 16.98
N GLU A 173 3.88 7.15 17.40
CA GLU A 173 2.79 6.97 18.36
C GLU A 173 1.46 7.51 17.82
N GLY A 174 0.37 7.14 18.48
CA GLY A 174 -0.97 7.60 18.15
C GLY A 174 -1.74 6.69 17.20
N PHE A 175 -1.10 5.75 16.52
CA PHE A 175 -1.74 4.73 15.68
C PHE A 175 -1.60 3.32 16.27
N SER A 176 -2.66 2.52 16.14
CA SER A 176 -2.65 1.09 16.50
C SER A 176 -2.50 0.18 15.27
N GLN A 177 -3.07 0.58 14.13
CA GLN A 177 -2.90 -0.05 12.83
C GLN A 177 -3.03 1.02 11.74
N PRO A 178 -1.95 1.78 11.45
CA PRO A 178 -1.97 2.76 10.36
C PRO A 178 -2.15 2.01 9.02
N ASN A 179 -3.00 2.55 8.14
CA ASN A 179 -3.40 1.88 6.89
C ASN A 179 -3.25 2.88 5.72
N GLY A 180 -4.33 3.22 5.01
CA GLY A 180 -4.30 4.12 3.85
C GLY A 180 -3.63 5.46 4.07
N LEU A 181 -2.91 5.91 3.05
CA LEU A 181 -2.25 7.22 2.96
C LEU A 181 -2.79 8.02 1.78
N ALA A 182 -3.07 9.30 1.99
CA ALA A 182 -3.41 10.22 0.91
C ALA A 182 -2.74 11.57 1.10
N LEU A 183 -2.25 12.14 -0.01
CA LEU A 183 -1.68 13.49 -0.03
C LEU A 183 -2.78 14.53 -0.24
N ALA A 184 -2.79 15.59 0.56
CA ALA A 184 -3.68 16.71 0.35
C ALA A 184 -3.26 17.52 -0.88
N ARG A 185 -4.12 17.58 -1.91
CA ARG A 185 -3.84 18.30 -3.16
C ARG A 185 -3.57 19.80 -2.98
N THR A 186 -4.24 20.44 -2.03
CA THR A 186 -4.18 21.89 -1.80
C THR A 186 -3.07 22.30 -0.84
N SER A 187 -2.42 21.35 -0.20
CA SER A 187 -1.35 21.60 0.74
C SER A 187 -0.43 20.39 0.75
N PRO A 188 0.67 20.41 -0.02
CA PRO A 188 1.64 19.31 -0.08
C PRO A 188 2.29 19.01 1.28
N ARG A 189 1.97 19.80 2.30
CA ARG A 189 2.37 19.63 3.69
C ARG A 189 1.46 18.69 4.49
N TYR A 190 0.42 18.07 3.94
CA TYR A 190 -0.44 17.17 4.74
C TYR A 190 -0.58 15.78 4.13
N ILE A 191 -0.50 14.79 5.03
CA ILE A 191 -0.80 13.39 4.78
C ILE A 191 -1.99 13.01 5.67
N SER A 192 -3.03 12.47 5.06
CA SER A 192 -4.08 11.78 5.80
C SER A 192 -3.67 10.32 5.97
N VAL A 193 -3.69 9.83 7.22
CA VAL A 193 -3.49 8.41 7.55
C VAL A 193 -4.82 7.86 8.06
N ILE A 194 -5.34 6.88 7.34
CA ILE A 194 -6.61 6.23 7.66
C ILE A 194 -6.35 5.06 8.62
N ARG A 195 -7.28 4.84 9.55
CA ARG A 195 -7.29 3.67 10.46
C ARG A 195 -8.40 2.72 10.04
N LYS A 196 -8.21 1.42 10.28
CA LYS A 196 -9.23 0.40 9.97
C LYS A 196 -10.41 0.33 10.97
N THR A 197 -10.42 1.10 12.06
CA THR A 197 -11.47 1.00 13.09
C THR A 197 -12.64 1.96 12.86
N ARG A 198 -13.87 1.43 12.85
CA ARG A 198 -15.11 2.22 12.90
C ARG A 198 -15.14 3.09 14.17
N GLY A 199 -15.39 4.40 14.02
CA GLY A 199 -15.82 5.27 15.12
C GLY A 199 -14.79 6.19 15.78
N SER A 200 -13.55 6.27 15.30
CA SER A 200 -12.57 7.26 15.78
C SER A 200 -11.91 7.94 14.59
N GLY A 201 -12.03 9.28 14.50
CA GLY A 201 -11.74 10.08 13.31
C GLY A 201 -10.36 9.91 12.68
N ASP A 202 -10.29 10.27 11.40
CA ASP A 202 -9.05 10.32 10.62
C ASP A 202 -8.01 11.22 11.29
N THR A 203 -6.75 10.81 11.27
CA THR A 203 -5.65 11.63 11.78
C THR A 203 -4.94 12.29 10.59
N THR A 204 -4.96 13.62 10.54
CA THR A 204 -4.19 14.40 9.57
C THR A 204 -2.83 14.74 10.17
N LEU A 205 -1.76 14.43 9.45
CA LEU A 205 -0.39 14.77 9.85
C LEU A 205 0.13 15.92 9.00
N MET A 206 0.80 16.85 9.65
CA MET A 206 1.55 17.91 8.98
C MET A 206 2.98 17.42 8.69
N MET A 207 3.34 17.36 7.42
CA MET A 207 4.71 17.18 6.95
C MET A 207 5.50 18.46 7.26
N THR A 208 6.58 18.32 8.03
CA THR A 208 7.61 19.34 8.19
C THR A 208 8.79 19.06 7.28
#